data_AF-A0A641RYK5-F1
#
_entry.id   AF-A0A641RYK5-F1
#
_cell.length_a   1.000
_cell.length_b   1.000
_cell.length_c   1.000
_cell.angle_alpha   90.00
_cell.angle_beta   90.00
_cell.angle_gamma   90.00
#
_symmetry.space_group_name_H-M   'P 1'
#
loop_
_entity.id
_entity.type
_entity.pdbx_description
1 polymer ?
#
loop_
_entity_poly.entity_id
_entity_poly.type
_entity_poly.pdbx_seq_one_letter_code
_entity_poly.pdbx_strand_id
1 'polypeptide(L)'
;SGDESKVFLMEKTGKYQVVYTFGWYLRKFIMDVQEKGAIPIVLSHTPRNKWKDGKIERNTESFGKWTREAAEATGAYFIDLNKISADKLEKKGVKKAAAYYNHDHTHTSLKGAHMNAKSIAEGLKKSDCPLKEYLK
;
A
#
# COMPACT_ATOMS: atom_id res chain seq x y z
N SER A 1 -3.18 14.48 0.80
CA SER A 1 -2.91 13.94 -0.55
C SER A 1 -3.09 15.00 -1.64
N GLY A 2 -2.68 16.26 -1.42
CA GLY A 2 -3.06 17.40 -2.26
C GLY A 2 -2.45 17.43 -3.66
N ASP A 3 -2.70 18.51 -4.40
CA ASP A 3 -2.25 18.69 -5.79
C ASP A 3 -0.95 19.49 -5.92
N GLU A 4 -0.23 19.66 -4.80
CA GLU A 4 0.96 20.50 -4.75
C GLU A 4 2.11 19.91 -5.57
N SER A 5 2.93 20.80 -6.13
CA SER A 5 4.18 20.46 -6.80
C SER A 5 5.28 21.45 -6.45
N LYS A 6 6.54 21.02 -6.59
CA LYS A 6 7.71 21.88 -6.41
C LYS A 6 8.81 21.50 -7.38
N VAL A 7 9.54 22.49 -7.87
CA VAL A 7 10.73 22.29 -8.70
C VAL A 7 11.93 22.02 -7.80
N PHE A 8 12.64 20.93 -8.07
CA PHE A 8 13.87 20.55 -7.38
C PHE A 8 15.02 20.41 -8.36
N LEU A 9 16.22 20.86 -7.96
CA LEU A 9 17.46 20.51 -8.65
C LEU A 9 17.89 19.12 -8.20
N MET A 10 17.95 18.16 -9.13
CA MET A 10 18.34 16.79 -8.83
C MET A 10 19.86 16.67 -8.79
N GLU A 11 20.44 16.60 -7.59
CA GLU A 11 21.89 16.57 -7.35
C GLU A 11 22.65 15.61 -8.27
N LYS A 12 22.12 14.39 -8.44
CA LYS A 12 22.75 13.34 -9.27
C LYS A 12 22.84 13.68 -10.76
N THR A 13 21.97 14.57 -11.26
CA THR A 13 21.84 14.83 -12.70
C THR A 13 22.07 16.29 -13.07
N GLY A 14 22.07 17.21 -12.11
CA GLY A 14 22.10 18.65 -12.35
C GLY A 14 20.85 19.20 -13.07
N LYS A 15 19.79 18.40 -13.21
CA LYS A 15 18.56 18.79 -13.92
C LYS A 15 17.47 19.21 -12.95
N TYR A 16 16.72 20.24 -13.32
CA TYR A 16 15.50 20.62 -12.64
C TYR A 16 14.36 19.65 -12.98
N GLN A 17 13.63 19.20 -11.97
CA GLN A 17 12.44 18.36 -12.13
C GLN A 17 11.29 18.88 -11.27
N VAL A 18 10.08 18.83 -11.82
CA VAL A 18 8.85 19.07 -11.07
C VAL A 18 8.51 17.79 -10.31
N VAL A 19 8.33 17.90 -9.00
CA VAL A 19 7.93 16.79 -8.12
C VAL A 19 6.57 17.11 -7.52
N TYR A 20 5.62 16.20 -7.72
CA TYR A 20 4.27 16.27 -7.17
C TYR A 20 4.15 15.52 -5.85
N THR A 21 3.07 15.74 -5.11
CA THR A 21 2.79 14.95 -3.92
C THR A 21 2.53 13.47 -4.23
N PHE A 22 2.68 12.63 -3.21
CA PHE A 22 2.36 11.20 -3.29
C PHE A 22 0.93 10.94 -3.78
N GLY A 23 -0.05 11.72 -3.27
CA GLY A 23 -1.46 11.56 -3.64
C GLY A 23 -1.73 11.93 -5.10
N TRP A 24 -1.09 13.00 -5.58
CA TRP A 24 -1.19 13.42 -6.98
C TRP A 24 -0.71 12.32 -7.92
N TYR A 25 0.46 11.73 -7.67
CA TYR A 25 0.98 10.65 -8.50
C TYR A 25 0.06 9.43 -8.52
N LEU A 26 -0.49 9.04 -7.37
CA LEU A 26 -1.46 7.94 -7.32
C LEU A 26 -2.70 8.24 -8.16
N ARG A 27 -3.30 9.43 -8.03
CA ARG A 27 -4.45 9.83 -8.86
C ARG A 27 -4.11 9.78 -10.35
N LYS A 28 -2.93 10.30 -10.74
CA LYS A 28 -2.47 10.25 -12.13
C LYS A 28 -2.42 8.82 -12.66
N PHE A 29 -1.80 7.89 -11.92
CA PHE A 29 -1.72 6.49 -12.34
C PHE A 29 -3.09 5.82 -12.40
N ILE A 30 -3.97 6.12 -11.45
CA ILE A 30 -5.33 5.58 -11.43
C ILE A 30 -6.11 6.05 -12.66
N MET A 31 -6.07 7.35 -12.95
CA MET A 31 -6.76 7.95 -14.10
C MET A 31 -6.24 7.40 -15.43
N ASP A 32 -4.93 7.18 -15.56
CA ASP A 32 -4.34 6.58 -16.77
C ASP A 32 -4.83 5.15 -17.00
N VAL A 33 -4.97 4.36 -15.93
CA VAL A 33 -5.53 3.00 -15.99
C VAL A 33 -7.00 3.04 -16.41
N GLN A 34 -7.78 3.97 -15.83
CA GLN A 34 -9.20 4.15 -16.16
C GLN A 34 -9.40 4.63 -17.61
N GLU A 35 -8.56 5.54 -18.09
CA GLU A 35 -8.59 6.03 -19.48
C GLU A 35 -8.38 4.88 -20.49
N LYS A 36 -7.58 3.86 -20.11
CA LYS A 36 -7.39 2.64 -20.91
C LYS A 36 -8.47 1.58 -20.70
N GLY A 37 -9.54 1.88 -19.96
CA GLY A 37 -10.66 0.97 -19.72
C GLY A 37 -10.36 -0.16 -18.73
N ALA A 38 -9.25 -0.09 -18.00
CA ALA A 38 -8.90 -1.07 -16.98
C ALA A 38 -9.47 -0.67 -15.60
N ILE A 39 -9.59 -1.65 -14.70
CA ILE A 39 -10.13 -1.45 -13.35
C ILE A 39 -8.98 -1.33 -12.35
N PRO A 40 -8.67 -0.13 -11.83
CA PRO A 40 -7.62 0.05 -10.84
C PRO A 40 -8.04 -0.48 -9.46
N ILE A 41 -7.12 -1.19 -8.81
CA ILE A 41 -7.23 -1.62 -7.41
C ILE A 41 -5.98 -1.15 -6.68
N VAL A 42 -6.17 -0.25 -5.73
CA VAL A 42 -5.09 0.42 -5.01
C VAL A 42 -4.91 -0.21 -3.63
N LEU A 43 -3.68 -0.57 -3.29
CA LEU A 43 -3.35 -1.22 -2.02
C LEU A 43 -2.56 -0.26 -1.13
N SER A 44 -2.90 -0.18 0.17
CA SER A 44 -1.99 0.47 1.12
C SER A 44 -0.68 -0.34 1.26
N HIS A 45 0.43 0.33 1.61
CA HIS A 45 1.72 -0.36 1.75
C HIS A 45 1.66 -1.46 2.80
N THR A 46 2.32 -2.59 2.54
CA THR A 46 2.49 -3.66 3.54
C THR A 46 3.15 -3.15 4.81
N PRO A 47 2.83 -3.70 5.98
CA PRO A 47 3.45 -3.28 7.23
C PRO A 47 4.93 -3.66 7.27
N ARG A 48 5.73 -2.81 7.91
CA ARG A 48 7.11 -3.10 8.28
C ARG A 48 7.14 -3.90 9.60
N ASN A 49 8.22 -4.62 9.84
CA ASN A 49 8.46 -5.29 11.13
C ASN A 49 8.90 -4.29 12.21
N LYS A 50 8.13 -3.21 12.38
CA LYS A 50 8.37 -2.17 13.37
C LYS A 50 7.25 -2.20 14.39
N TRP A 51 7.65 -2.24 15.65
CA TRP A 51 6.74 -2.44 16.76
C TRP A 51 6.85 -1.29 17.75
N LYS A 52 5.71 -0.86 18.28
CA LYS A 52 5.58 0.05 19.40
C LYS A 52 4.53 -0.51 20.34
N ASP A 53 4.88 -0.71 21.61
CA ASP A 53 3.97 -1.21 22.65
C ASP A 53 3.24 -2.52 22.27
N GLY A 54 3.95 -3.44 21.60
CA GLY A 54 3.40 -4.72 21.15
C GLY A 54 2.48 -4.63 19.92
N LYS A 55 2.35 -3.45 19.31
CA LYS A 55 1.58 -3.20 18.09
C LYS A 55 2.48 -2.88 16.91
N ILE A 56 2.08 -3.30 15.72
CA ILE A 56 2.80 -2.96 14.50
C ILE A 56 2.46 -1.53 14.09
N GLU A 57 3.48 -0.76 13.73
CA GLU A 57 3.31 0.58 13.18
C GLU A 57 2.38 0.56 11.96
N ARG A 58 1.30 1.34 12.03
CA ARG A 58 0.35 1.51 10.93
C ARG A 58 0.65 2.79 10.17
N ASN A 59 0.38 2.76 8.87
CA ASN A 59 0.44 3.95 8.03
C ASN A 59 -0.92 4.64 7.87
N THR A 60 -1.87 4.34 8.76
CA THR A 60 -3.26 4.84 8.74
C THR A 60 -3.35 6.37 8.69
N GLU A 61 -2.40 7.07 9.30
CA GLU A 61 -2.35 8.54 9.33
C GLU A 61 -1.38 9.17 8.31
N SER A 62 -0.70 8.35 7.49
CA SER A 62 0.34 8.79 6.56
C SER A 62 0.13 8.26 5.14
N PHE A 63 1.04 7.43 4.61
CA PHE A 63 0.95 6.90 3.26
C PHE A 63 -0.30 6.05 3.05
N GLY A 64 -0.77 5.32 4.08
CA GLY A 64 -2.02 4.57 4.01
C GLY A 64 -3.22 5.50 3.85
N LYS A 65 -3.26 6.60 4.62
CA LYS A 65 -4.26 7.67 4.47
C LYS A 65 -4.30 8.22 3.06
N TRP A 66 -3.16 8.67 2.55
CA TRP A 66 -3.10 9.31 1.23
C TRP A 66 -3.39 8.33 0.09
N THR A 67 -3.08 7.04 0.28
CA THR A 67 -3.44 6.00 -0.69
C THR A 67 -4.95 5.81 -0.75
N ARG A 68 -5.61 5.74 0.42
CA ARG A 68 -7.07 5.66 0.52
C ARG A 68 -7.73 6.89 -0.11
N GLU A 69 -7.31 8.09 0.30
CA GLU A 69 -7.85 9.34 -0.22
C GLU A 69 -7.72 9.44 -1.75
N ALA A 70 -6.58 9.01 -2.32
CA ALA A 70 -6.39 9.02 -3.77
C ALA A 70 -7.32 8.04 -4.50
N ALA A 71 -7.52 6.84 -3.95
CA ALA A 71 -8.44 5.85 -4.51
C ALA A 71 -9.90 6.31 -4.42
N GLU A 72 -10.32 6.83 -3.27
CA GLU A 72 -11.67 7.37 -3.06
C GLU A 72 -11.96 8.55 -3.99
N ALA A 73 -11.02 9.49 -4.13
CA ALA A 73 -11.17 10.67 -4.99
C ALA A 73 -11.30 10.33 -6.49
N THR A 74 -10.91 9.13 -6.91
CA THR A 74 -10.92 8.68 -8.32
C THR A 74 -11.92 7.55 -8.55
N GLY A 75 -12.67 7.14 -7.53
CA GLY A 75 -13.60 6.01 -7.60
C GLY A 75 -12.92 4.65 -7.82
N ALA A 76 -11.62 4.54 -7.55
CA ALA A 76 -10.90 3.27 -7.62
C ALA A 76 -11.17 2.40 -6.39
N TYR A 77 -11.06 1.08 -6.56
CA TYR A 77 -11.14 0.17 -5.42
C TYR A 77 -9.93 0.35 -4.51
N PHE A 78 -10.14 0.34 -3.20
CA PHE A 78 -9.08 0.40 -2.20
C PHE A 78 -9.09 -0.84 -1.31
N ILE A 79 -7.90 -1.40 -1.06
CA ILE A 79 -7.70 -2.46 -0.08
C ILE A 79 -6.68 -2.00 0.95
N ASP A 80 -7.09 -2.00 2.22
CA ASP A 80 -6.21 -1.67 3.34
C ASP A 80 -5.30 -2.86 3.71
N LEU A 81 -4.36 -3.17 2.82
CA LEU A 81 -3.41 -4.26 2.98
C LEU A 81 -2.52 -4.07 4.22
N ASN A 82 -2.14 -2.83 4.54
CA ASN A 82 -1.43 -2.51 5.78
C ASN A 82 -2.19 -3.06 6.99
N LYS A 83 -3.47 -2.71 7.10
CA LYS A 83 -4.31 -3.15 8.21
C LYS A 83 -4.42 -4.66 8.28
N ILE A 84 -4.80 -5.29 7.17
CA ILE A 84 -5.07 -6.73 7.12
C ILE A 84 -3.81 -7.54 7.48
N SER A 85 -2.66 -7.21 6.91
CA SER A 85 -1.42 -7.93 7.17
C SER A 85 -0.86 -7.67 8.58
N ALA A 86 -0.95 -6.43 9.08
CA ALA A 86 -0.46 -6.15 10.42
C ALA A 86 -1.33 -6.79 11.52
N ASP A 87 -2.65 -6.88 11.32
CA ASP A 87 -3.53 -7.63 12.25
C ASP A 87 -3.14 -9.11 12.34
N LYS A 88 -2.68 -9.71 11.23
CA LYS A 88 -2.19 -11.10 11.23
C LYS A 88 -0.86 -11.24 11.95
N LEU A 89 0.08 -10.33 11.71
CA LEU A 89 1.40 -10.34 12.34
C LEU A 89 1.29 -10.10 13.85
N GLU A 90 0.43 -9.17 14.29
CA GLU A 90 0.15 -8.94 15.73
C GLU A 90 -0.36 -10.20 16.42
N LYS A 91 -1.24 -10.98 15.78
CA LYS A 91 -1.69 -12.28 16.31
C LYS A 91 -0.56 -13.31 16.45
N LYS A 92 0.53 -13.16 15.69
CA LYS A 92 1.73 -14.02 15.86
C LYS A 92 2.63 -13.52 16.99
N GLY A 93 2.60 -12.21 17.27
CA GLY A 93 3.42 -11.55 18.26
C GLY A 93 4.84 -11.25 17.77
N VAL A 94 5.52 -10.32 18.46
CA VAL A 94 6.81 -9.72 18.08
C VAL A 94 7.86 -10.77 17.66
N LYS A 95 8.07 -11.80 18.49
CA LYS A 95 9.10 -12.83 18.25
C LYS A 95 8.84 -13.66 16.99
N LYS A 96 7.60 -14.14 16.81
CA LYS A 96 7.22 -14.94 15.62
C LYS A 96 7.03 -14.08 14.37
N ALA A 97 6.83 -12.78 14.59
CA ALA A 97 6.94 -11.66 13.65
C ALA A 97 8.05 -11.82 12.61
N ALA A 98 9.27 -12.01 13.14
CA ALA A 98 10.51 -11.99 12.39
C ALA A 98 10.56 -13.00 11.24
N ALA A 99 9.94 -14.18 11.37
CA ALA A 99 9.96 -15.22 10.33
C ALA A 99 9.20 -14.83 9.04
N TYR A 100 8.39 -13.77 9.07
CA TYR A 100 7.69 -13.22 7.89
C TYR A 100 8.52 -12.17 7.15
N TYR A 101 9.67 -11.79 7.70
CA TYR A 101 10.61 -10.86 7.10
C TYR A 101 11.93 -11.58 6.80
N ASN A 102 12.73 -10.99 5.92
CA ASN A 102 14.04 -11.51 5.57
C ASN A 102 15.08 -10.98 6.58
N HIS A 103 16.16 -10.36 6.09
CA HIS A 103 17.25 -9.83 6.92
C HIS A 103 17.01 -8.42 7.46
N ASP A 104 15.84 -7.82 7.20
CA ASP A 104 15.52 -6.46 7.64
C ASP A 104 14.03 -6.28 7.98
N HIS A 105 13.64 -5.06 8.30
CA HIS A 105 12.27 -4.73 8.72
C HIS A 105 11.29 -4.45 7.56
N THR A 106 11.70 -4.60 6.30
CA THR A 106 10.91 -4.20 5.12
C THR A 106 10.64 -5.38 4.19
N HIS A 107 11.68 -6.11 3.80
CA HIS A 107 11.58 -7.16 2.80
C HIS A 107 11.01 -8.43 3.43
N THR A 108 9.90 -8.92 2.87
CA THR A 108 9.26 -10.14 3.37
C THR A 108 10.01 -11.40 2.96
N SER A 109 10.03 -12.40 3.83
CA SER A 109 10.41 -13.77 3.45
C SER A 109 9.36 -14.38 2.50
N LEU A 110 9.63 -15.54 1.92
CA LEU A 110 8.63 -16.30 1.15
C LEU A 110 7.32 -16.50 1.94
N LYS A 111 7.44 -16.81 3.23
CA LYS A 111 6.31 -16.94 4.15
C LYS A 111 5.55 -15.63 4.33
N GLY A 112 6.26 -14.51 4.45
CA GLY A 112 5.69 -13.16 4.47
C GLY A 112 4.95 -12.79 3.19
N ALA A 113 5.56 -13.08 2.04
CA ALA A 113 4.97 -12.83 0.73
C ALA A 113 3.67 -13.60 0.54
N HIS A 114 3.64 -14.90 0.87
CA HIS A 114 2.40 -15.68 0.86
C HIS A 114 1.32 -15.14 1.80
N MET A 115 1.72 -14.62 2.97
CA MET A 115 0.77 -14.03 3.91
C MET A 115 0.18 -12.72 3.38
N ASN A 116 1.00 -11.84 2.78
CA ASN A 116 0.53 -10.63 2.12
C ASN A 116 -0.38 -10.93 0.92
N ALA A 117 -0.04 -11.92 0.09
CA ALA A 117 -0.90 -12.35 -1.02
C ALA A 117 -2.28 -12.83 -0.53
N LYS A 118 -2.32 -13.61 0.56
CA LYS A 118 -3.58 -13.99 1.22
C LYS A 118 -4.35 -12.79 1.75
N SER A 119 -3.66 -11.79 2.31
CA SER A 119 -4.29 -10.54 2.75
C SER A 119 -4.92 -9.75 1.60
N ILE A 120 -4.30 -9.74 0.42
CA ILE A 120 -4.89 -9.12 -0.78
C ILE A 120 -6.16 -9.87 -1.18
N ALA A 121 -6.13 -11.19 -1.26
CA ALA A 121 -7.30 -12.00 -1.59
C ALA A 121 -8.44 -11.81 -0.56
N GLU A 122 -8.13 -11.75 0.74
CA GLU A 122 -9.12 -11.44 1.78
C GLU A 122 -9.70 -10.03 1.64
N GLY A 123 -8.88 -9.05 1.26
CA GLY A 123 -9.33 -7.69 0.97
C GLY A 123 -10.26 -7.62 -0.23
N LEU A 124 -9.92 -8.33 -1.32
CA LEU A 124 -10.75 -8.46 -2.51
C LEU A 124 -12.10 -9.13 -2.20
N LYS A 125 -12.12 -10.22 -1.43
CA LYS A 125 -13.38 -10.90 -1.04
C LYS A 125 -14.35 -9.98 -0.29
N LYS A 126 -13.85 -8.96 0.40
CA LYS A 126 -14.64 -8.00 1.18
C LYS A 126 -14.98 -6.72 0.41
N SER A 127 -14.43 -6.53 -0.79
CA SER A 127 -14.72 -5.36 -1.61
C SER A 127 -15.86 -5.64 -2.58
N ASP A 128 -16.33 -4.59 -3.24
CA ASP A 128 -17.28 -4.69 -4.35
C ASP A 128 -16.57 -4.85 -5.71
N CYS A 129 -15.27 -5.17 -5.69
CA CYS A 129 -14.51 -5.38 -6.92
C CYS A 129 -14.91 -6.70 -7.59
N PRO A 130 -15.28 -6.70 -8.89
CA PRO A 130 -15.65 -7.91 -9.63
C PRO A 130 -14.54 -8.97 -9.67
N LEU A 131 -13.29 -8.59 -9.44
CA LEU A 131 -12.17 -9.53 -9.37
C LEU A 131 -12.37 -10.60 -8.28
N LYS A 132 -13.21 -10.34 -7.26
CA LYS A 132 -13.53 -11.31 -6.21
C LYS A 132 -14.18 -12.59 -6.73
N GLU A 133 -14.92 -12.51 -7.84
CA GLU A 133 -15.61 -13.66 -8.47
C GLU A 133 -14.62 -14.66 -9.10
N TYR A 134 -13.37 -14.24 -9.30
CA TYR A 134 -12.32 -15.08 -9.88
C TYR A 134 -11.39 -15.69 -8.82
N LEU A 135 -11.66 -15.45 -7.54
CA LEU A 135 -10.89 -16.05 -6.45
C LEU A 135 -11.34 -17.51 -6.26
N LYS A 136 -10.40 -18.44 -6.42
CA LYS A 136 -10.61 -19.86 -6.14
C LYS A 136 -10.62 -20.17 -4.64
#